data_AF-A0AAF0RKE1-F1
#
_entry.id   AF-A0AAF0RKE1-F1
#
_cell.length_a   1.000
_cell.length_b   1.000
_cell.length_c   1.000
_cell.angle_alpha   90.00
_cell.angle_beta   90.00
_cell.angle_gamma   90.00
#
_symmetry.space_group_name_H-M   'P 1'
#
loop_
_entity.id
_entity.type
_entity.pdbx_description
1 polymer ?
#
loop_
_entity_poly.entity_id
_entity_poly.type
_entity_poly.pdbx_seq_one_letter_code
_entity_poly.pdbx_strand_id
1 'polypeptide(L)' 'MTSTPPLRISAEESARRREIIDEGVRTLALEGLAPSPSYLEQTERFIAGELDIAGLIEAARAQIVRA' A
#
# COMPACT_ATOMS: atom_id res chain seq x y z
N MET A 1 0.26 7.60 -22.52
CA MET A 1 -0.55 7.32 -21.32
C MET A 1 -0.65 5.81 -21.21
N THR A 2 0.22 5.19 -20.43
CA THR A 2 0.22 3.72 -20.29
C THR A 2 -0.45 3.39 -18.97
N SER A 3 -1.71 2.98 -19.04
CA SER A 3 -2.41 2.41 -17.89
C SER A 3 -1.81 1.04 -17.63
N THR A 4 -1.07 0.85 -16.53
CA THR A 4 -0.61 -0.48 -16.13
C THR A 4 -1.85 -1.35 -15.91
N PRO A 5 -1.99 -2.48 -16.63
CA PRO A 5 -3.12 -3.39 -16.42
C PRO A 5 -3.12 -3.88 -14.97
N PRO A 6 -4.30 -4.07 -14.33
CA PRO A 6 -4.38 -4.58 -12.98
C PRO A 6 -3.66 -5.93 -12.88
N LEU A 7 -2.83 -6.10 -11.85
CA LEU A 7 -2.16 -7.36 -11.58
C LEU A 7 -3.22 -8.37 -11.17
N ARG A 8 -3.41 -9.41 -11.98
CA ARG A 8 -4.22 -10.56 -11.55
C ARG A 8 -3.44 -11.30 -10.47
N ILE A 9 -3.70 -11.00 -9.20
CA ILE A 9 -3.09 -11.68 -8.05
C ILE A 9 -4.03 -12.74 -7.48
N SER A 10 -3.46 -13.77 -6.86
CA SER A 10 -4.25 -14.81 -6.19
C SER A 10 -4.82 -14.29 -4.88
N ALA A 11 -5.86 -14.97 -4.36
CA ALA A 11 -6.40 -14.68 -3.03
C ALA A 11 -5.33 -14.88 -1.93
N GLU A 12 -4.44 -15.86 -2.10
CA GLU A 12 -3.31 -16.12 -1.20
C GLU A 12 -2.32 -14.95 -1.18
N GLU A 13 -1.97 -14.39 -2.35
CA GLU A 13 -1.09 -13.23 -2.44
C GLU A 13 -1.75 -11.97 -1.85
N SER A 14 -3.06 -11.78 -2.09
CA SER A 14 -3.81 -10.67 -1.46
C SER A 14 -3.83 -10.80 0.07
N ALA A 15 -4.06 -12.00 0.60
CA ALA A 15 -4.01 -12.28 2.03
C ALA A 15 -2.61 -12.00 2.60
N ARG A 16 -1.56 -12.48 1.95
CA ARG A 16 -0.16 -12.21 2.33
C ARG A 16 0.16 -10.72 2.35
N ARG A 17 -0.29 -9.97 1.34
CA ARG A 17 -0.10 -8.50 1.31
C ARG A 17 -0.82 -7.84 2.47
N ARG A 18 -2.04 -8.26 2.79
CA ARG A 18 -2.80 -7.71 3.92
C ARG A 18 -2.08 -7.95 5.24
N GLU A 19 -1.57 -9.16 5.47
CA GLU A 19 -0.79 -9.48 6.68
C GLU A 19 0.42 -8.53 6.87
N ILE A 20 1.17 -8.28 5.79
CA ILE A 20 2.32 -7.37 5.80
C ILE A 20 1.90 -5.94 6.14
N ILE A 21 0.82 -5.44 5.53
CA ILE A 21 0.32 -4.08 5.78
C ILE A 21 -0.20 -3.95 7.22
N ASP A 22 -0.96 -4.93 7.71
CA ASP A 22 -1.50 -4.94 9.06
C ASP A 22 -0.37 -4.95 10.11
N GLU A 23 0.71 -5.69 9.86
CA GLU A 23 1.91 -5.67 10.71
C GLU A 23 2.59 -4.30 10.70
N GLY A 24 2.72 -3.67 9.52
CA GLY A 24 3.26 -2.32 9.39
C GLY A 24 2.44 -1.28 10.15
N VAL A 25 1.10 -1.31 10.01
CA VAL A 25 0.18 -0.42 10.73
C VAL A 25 0.26 -0.64 12.24
N ARG A 26 0.32 -1.89 12.69
CA ARG A 26 0.51 -2.22 14.11
C ARG A 26 1.82 -1.67 14.65
N THR A 27 2.90 -1.77 13.88
CA THR A 27 4.22 -1.25 14.26
C THR A 27 4.17 0.27 14.41
N LEU A 28 3.54 0.99 13.48
CA LEU A 28 3.33 2.43 13.60
C LEU A 28 2.53 2.80 14.85
N ALA A 29 1.48 2.04 15.15
CA ALA A 29 0.64 2.27 16.33
C ALA A 29 1.42 2.08 17.65
N LEU A 30 2.35 1.12 17.71
CA LEU A 30 3.23 0.92 18.87
C LEU A 30 4.15 2.12 19.10
N GLU A 31 4.55 2.81 18.04
CA GLU A 31 5.34 4.05 18.08
C GLU A 31 4.46 5.31 18.31
N GLY A 32 3.15 5.14 18.53
CA GLY A 32 2.20 6.25 18.69
C GLY A 32 1.93 7.02 17.39
N LEU A 33 2.28 6.45 16.24
CA LEU A 33 2.07 7.01 14.92
C LEU A 33 0.78 6.45 14.30
N ALA A 34 0.09 7.30 13.54
CA ALA A 34 -1.05 6.89 12.73
C ALA A 34 -0.69 6.99 11.24
N PRO A 35 -0.94 5.95 10.42
CA PRO A 35 -0.80 6.06 8.98
C PRO A 35 -1.73 7.12 8.40
N SER A 36 -1.27 7.82 7.35
CA SER A 36 -2.11 8.80 6.66
C SER A 36 -3.29 8.11 5.96
N PRO A 37 -4.45 8.77 5.77
CA PRO A 37 -5.56 8.22 5.00
C PRO A 37 -5.15 7.83 3.57
N SER A 38 -4.26 8.62 2.95
CA SER A 38 -3.74 8.32 1.62
C SER A 38 -2.87 7.05 1.60
N TYR A 39 -2.04 6.82 2.62
CA TYR A 39 -1.28 5.57 2.75
C TYR A 39 -2.22 4.35 2.84
N LEU A 40 -3.28 4.43 3.66
CA LEU A 40 -4.27 3.37 3.77
C LEU A 40 -4.97 3.08 2.43
N GLU A 41 -5.35 4.12 1.69
CA GLU A 41 -5.96 3.94 0.36
C GLU A 41 -5.01 3.26 -0.63
N GLN A 42 -3.74 3.67 -0.70
CA GLN A 42 -2.78 3.07 -1.63
C GLN A 42 -2.42 1.63 -1.26
N THR A 43 -2.38 1.31 0.03
CA THR A 43 -2.12 -0.06 0.50
C THR A 43 -3.29 -1.00 0.20
N GLU A 44 -4.55 -0.55 0.30
CA GLU A 44 -5.71 -1.34 -0.16
C GLU A 44 -5.66 -1.62 -1.66
N ARG A 45 -5.26 -0.63 -2.49
CA ARG A 45 -5.05 -0.84 -3.94
C ARG A 45 -3.93 -1.83 -4.23
N PHE A 46 -2.85 -1.80 -3.43
CA PHE A 46 -1.78 -2.80 -3.51
C PHE A 46 -2.26 -4.20 -3.11
N ILE A 47 -3.06 -4.32 -2.05
CA ILE A 47 -3.65 -5.59 -1.59
C ILE A 47 -4.63 -6.16 -2.62
N ALA A 48 -5.37 -5.30 -3.32
CA ALA A 48 -6.30 -5.69 -4.40
C ALA A 48 -5.59 -6.03 -5.72
N GLY A 49 -4.28 -5.78 -5.84
CA GLY A 49 -3.52 -5.98 -7.08
C GLY A 49 -3.73 -4.87 -8.12
N GLU A 50 -4.38 -3.77 -7.76
CA GLU A 50 -4.51 -2.59 -8.62
C GLU A 50 -3.22 -1.77 -8.69
N LEU A 51 -2.33 -1.96 -7.72
CA LEU A 51 -1.03 -1.30 -7.61
C LEU A 51 0.06 -2.35 -7.40
N ASP A 52 1.21 -2.16 -8.04
CA ASP A 52 2.43 -2.92 -7.76
C ASP A 52 3.26 -2.25 -6.66
N ILE A 53 4.35 -2.91 -6.23
CA ILE A 53 5.18 -2.36 -5.16
C ILE A 53 5.87 -1.05 -5.56
N ALA A 54 6.23 -0.89 -6.83
CA ALA A 54 6.84 0.33 -7.34
C ALA A 54 5.86 1.50 -7.27
N GLY A 55 4.60 1.28 -7.67
CA GLY A 55 3.53 2.26 -7.57
C GLY A 55 3.20 2.63 -6.12
N LEU A 56 3.24 1.68 -5.19
CA LEU A 56 3.06 1.97 -3.76
C LEU A 56 4.19 2.86 -3.21
N ILE A 57 5.44 2.58 -3.57
CA ILE A 57 6.60 3.38 -3.18
C ILE A 57 6.53 4.79 -3.77
N GLU A 58 6.18 4.92 -5.05
CA GLU A 58 6.06 6.23 -5.70
C GLU A 58 4.93 7.06 -5.08
N ALA A 59 3.80 6.44 -4.71
CA ALA A 59 2.72 7.13 -4.02
C ALA A 59 3.13 7.60 -2.62
N ALA A 60 3.92 6.82 -1.88
CA ALA A 60 4.49 7.23 -0.60
C ALA A 60 5.51 8.37 -0.77
N ARG A 61 6.40 8.30 -1.77
CA ARG A 61 7.37 9.36 -2.10
C ARG A 61 6.66 10.67 -2.45
N ALA A 62 5.60 10.61 -3.24
CA ALA A 62 4.84 11.80 -3.66
C ALA A 62 4.18 12.54 -2.47
N GLN A 63 3.84 11.82 -1.39
CA GLN A 63 3.34 12.44 -0.16
C GLN A 63 4.44 13.24 0.56
N ILE A 64 5.67 12.71 0.60
CA ILE A 64 6.81 13.37 1.27
C ILE A 64 7.25 14.63 0.52
N VAL A 65 7.35 14.58 -0.82
CA VAL A 65 7.82 15.72 -1.64
C VAL A 65 6.85 16.91 -1.59
N ARG A 66 5.57 16.67 -1.27
CA ARG A 66 4.53 17.72 -1.20
C ARG A 66 4.24 18.21 0.22
N ALA A 67 4.75 17.55 1.25
CA ALA A 67 4.61 17.94 2.65
C ALA A 67 5.67 18.95 3.06
#